data_AF-A0A5A8E4F6-F1
#
_entry.id   AF-A0A5A8E4F6-F1
#
_cell.length_a   1.000
_cell.length_b   1.000
_cell.length_c   1.000
_cell.angle_alpha   90.00
_cell.angle_beta   90.00
_cell.angle_gamma   90.00
#
_symmetry.space_group_name_H-M   'P 1'
#
loop_
_entity.id
_entity.type
_entity.pdbx_description
1 polymer ?
#
loop_
_entity_poly.entity_id
_entity_poly.type
_entity_poly.pdbx_seq_one_letter_code
_entity_poly.pdbx_strand_id
1 'polypeptide(L)'
;MSLQETLGEASAAFSNGDYETALSKFDEVLLEASEESHATLHFNRGLCLSKMGHSTDAEEAIRSCLELDPARAVAWHNLGALLLAKDDDAGAADAFDRAIESAAEAGSAEQLKSSRTARAQMHKQAGELEAALALYQLVVDQCEEEGVAAPNAVLCQRGEVYCRAEDWEAAAASYQASLDAHGALTSDADTANFGLALFNAGRGQHEAGSIDAAEALYLRCLDCGRPTHALHNLAVMYMQNGRSAEAEPLLREVIGADPTHSLALTALGTWLAQEGRYEEAVPVLRMSASAAADAGDDATRHEVLRAMGVSCFKLKRYAEAIEAFQVVAEADPSNTHAVNGLKLSKDALARGEGVKAPDVEPAVAPRPAAAKPAAAAASGDDDLPDPTADGHLGVVAAYDDLKAVPYPAGVDPRHREAHLTLAEFHEVVGMDKAAFYAQPKWKQVQQKKKLQLF
;
A
#
# COMPACT_ATOMS: atom_id res chain seq x y z
N MET A 1 -47.01 -33.73 18.99
CA MET A 1 -45.62 -33.47 18.61
C MET A 1 -44.85 -33.31 19.88
N SER A 2 -43.70 -33.95 20.02
CA SER A 2 -42.89 -33.81 21.23
C SER A 2 -42.21 -32.44 21.27
N LEU A 3 -41.94 -31.91 22.47
CA LEU A 3 -41.20 -30.66 22.68
C LEU A 3 -39.88 -30.61 21.88
N GLN A 4 -39.19 -31.75 21.76
CA GLN A 4 -37.94 -31.87 21.02
C GLN A 4 -38.14 -31.78 19.51
N GLU A 5 -39.26 -32.31 18.97
CA GLU A 5 -39.62 -32.14 17.56
C GLU A 5 -39.95 -30.69 17.25
N THR A 6 -40.77 -30.03 18.09
CA THR A 6 -41.13 -28.61 17.92
C THR A 6 -39.89 -27.70 18.01
N LEU A 7 -38.94 -28.00 18.91
CA LEU A 7 -37.66 -27.29 18.99
C LEU A 7 -36.80 -27.50 17.73
N GLY A 8 -36.79 -28.72 17.18
CA GLY A 8 -36.11 -29.03 15.92
C GLY A 8 -36.72 -28.28 14.73
N GLU A 9 -38.04 -28.19 14.66
CA GLU A 9 -38.75 -27.35 13.68
C GLU A 9 -38.39 -25.87 13.82
N ALA A 10 -38.33 -25.36 15.07
CA ALA A 10 -37.95 -23.97 15.34
C ALA A 10 -36.53 -23.66 14.83
N SER A 11 -35.56 -24.51 15.15
CA SER A 11 -34.17 -24.34 14.70
C SER A 11 -34.03 -24.47 13.18
N ALA A 12 -34.80 -25.37 12.55
CA ALA A 12 -34.82 -25.52 11.09
C ALA A 12 -35.43 -24.29 10.41
N ALA A 13 -36.57 -23.78 10.91
CA ALA A 13 -37.20 -22.56 10.42
C ALA A 13 -36.26 -21.36 10.53
N PHE A 14 -35.58 -21.21 11.68
CA PHE A 14 -34.58 -20.16 11.88
C PHE A 14 -33.45 -20.23 10.86
N SER A 15 -32.90 -21.44 10.64
CA SER A 15 -31.83 -21.67 9.67
C SER A 15 -32.26 -21.40 8.22
N ASN A 16 -33.54 -21.60 7.92
CA ASN A 16 -34.14 -21.29 6.62
C ASN A 16 -34.52 -19.81 6.45
N GLY A 17 -34.31 -18.98 7.47
CA GLY A 17 -34.68 -17.56 7.46
C GLY A 17 -36.17 -17.29 7.68
N ASP A 18 -36.97 -18.32 8.00
CA ASP A 18 -38.38 -18.17 8.38
C ASP A 18 -38.47 -17.86 9.88
N TYR A 19 -38.14 -16.62 10.22
CA TYR A 19 -38.06 -16.16 11.60
C TYR A 19 -39.44 -16.07 12.28
N GLU A 20 -40.52 -15.85 11.52
CA GLU A 20 -41.88 -15.84 12.05
C GLU A 20 -42.30 -17.23 12.53
N THR A 21 -42.11 -18.26 11.70
CA THR A 21 -42.39 -19.64 12.09
C THR A 21 -41.47 -20.08 13.23
N ALA A 22 -40.18 -19.73 13.18
CA ALA A 22 -39.24 -20.05 14.25
C ALA A 22 -39.67 -19.43 15.59
N LEU A 23 -40.03 -18.15 15.59
CA LEU A 23 -40.52 -17.42 16.76
C LEU A 23 -41.76 -18.09 17.35
N SER A 24 -42.76 -18.37 16.51
CA SER A 24 -43.99 -19.05 16.96
C SER A 24 -43.71 -20.41 17.59
N LYS A 25 -42.73 -21.15 17.05
CA LYS A 25 -42.35 -22.48 17.56
C LYS A 25 -41.54 -22.40 18.85
N PHE A 26 -40.65 -21.42 18.98
CA PHE A 26 -39.97 -21.16 20.25
C PHE A 26 -40.94 -20.74 21.36
N ASP A 27 -41.94 -19.91 21.04
CA ASP A 27 -42.99 -19.52 21.99
C ASP A 27 -43.86 -20.74 22.39
N GLU A 28 -44.18 -21.64 21.46
CA GLU A 28 -44.87 -22.92 21.75
C GLU A 28 -44.06 -23.78 22.73
N VAL A 29 -42.76 -23.94 22.48
CA VAL A 29 -41.85 -24.71 23.34
C VAL A 29 -41.72 -24.05 24.73
N LEU A 30 -41.68 -22.72 24.80
CA LEU A 30 -41.53 -21.98 26.06
C LEU A 30 -42.67 -22.23 27.05
N LEU A 31 -43.90 -22.47 26.56
CA LEU A 31 -45.07 -22.75 27.40
C LEU A 31 -44.99 -24.08 28.17
N GLU A 32 -44.27 -25.06 27.64
CA GLU A 32 -44.22 -26.42 28.20
C GLU A 32 -42.82 -26.84 28.67
N ALA A 33 -41.78 -26.08 28.34
CA ALA A 33 -40.40 -26.36 28.72
C ALA A 33 -40.11 -26.09 30.21
N SER A 34 -39.10 -26.78 30.75
CA SER A 34 -38.58 -26.50 32.10
C SER A 34 -37.87 -25.14 32.17
N GLU A 35 -37.84 -24.53 33.36
CA GLU A 35 -37.13 -23.26 33.61
C GLU A 35 -35.65 -23.32 33.20
N GLU A 36 -35.01 -24.49 33.33
CA GLU A 36 -33.62 -24.72 32.89
C GLU A 36 -33.40 -24.45 31.38
N SER A 37 -34.44 -24.59 30.56
CA SER A 37 -34.38 -24.35 29.11
C SER A 37 -34.81 -22.93 28.73
N HIS A 38 -35.45 -22.19 29.64
CA HIS A 38 -36.04 -20.88 29.34
C HIS A 38 -35.00 -19.85 28.90
N ALA A 39 -33.80 -19.83 29.49
CA ALA A 39 -32.73 -18.93 29.07
C ALA A 39 -32.39 -19.10 27.57
N THR A 40 -32.26 -20.35 27.10
CA THR A 40 -31.98 -20.68 25.69
C THR A 40 -33.12 -20.33 24.77
N LEU A 41 -34.36 -20.54 25.19
CA LEU A 41 -35.55 -20.18 24.42
C LEU A 41 -35.69 -18.67 24.30
N HIS A 42 -35.52 -17.91 25.39
CA HIS A 42 -35.52 -16.45 25.38
C HIS A 42 -34.41 -15.87 24.50
N PHE A 43 -33.21 -16.47 24.52
CA PHE A 43 -32.12 -16.09 23.62
C PHE A 43 -32.50 -16.27 22.14
N ASN A 44 -32.98 -17.47 21.77
CA ASN A 44 -33.38 -17.77 20.40
C ASN A 44 -34.56 -16.90 19.93
N ARG A 45 -35.52 -16.65 20.82
CA ARG A 45 -36.62 -15.70 20.60
C ARG A 45 -36.10 -14.30 20.30
N GLY A 46 -35.14 -13.81 21.10
CA GLY A 46 -34.49 -12.53 20.88
C GLY A 46 -33.75 -12.43 19.53
N LEU A 47 -33.07 -13.50 19.12
CA LEU A 47 -32.43 -13.57 17.80
C LEU A 47 -33.46 -13.49 16.65
N CYS A 48 -34.59 -14.21 16.74
CA CYS A 48 -35.66 -14.15 15.73
C CYS A 48 -36.20 -12.72 15.61
N LEU A 49 -36.56 -12.11 16.74
CA LEU A 49 -37.09 -10.75 16.80
C LEU A 49 -36.11 -9.72 16.25
N SER A 50 -34.81 -9.87 16.56
CA SER A 50 -33.76 -9.03 16.01
C SER A 50 -33.68 -9.13 14.48
N LYS A 51 -33.73 -10.35 13.92
CA LYS A 51 -33.71 -10.58 12.47
C LYS A 51 -34.96 -10.06 11.75
N MET A 52 -36.09 -9.97 12.46
CA MET A 52 -37.32 -9.35 11.98
C MET A 52 -37.33 -7.82 12.10
N GLY A 53 -36.30 -7.21 12.70
CA GLY A 53 -36.24 -5.76 12.94
C GLY A 53 -37.05 -5.29 14.16
N HIS A 54 -37.55 -6.21 14.98
CA HIS A 54 -38.31 -5.91 16.20
C HIS A 54 -37.33 -5.66 17.36
N SER A 55 -36.54 -4.58 17.27
CA SER A 55 -35.40 -4.33 18.17
C SER A 55 -35.76 -4.14 19.65
N THR A 56 -36.98 -3.68 19.96
CA THR A 56 -37.43 -3.53 21.36
C THR A 56 -37.74 -4.88 21.99
N ASP A 57 -38.57 -5.69 21.32
CA ASP A 57 -38.95 -7.02 21.80
C ASP A 57 -37.74 -7.97 21.85
N ALA A 58 -36.81 -7.82 20.90
CA ALA A 58 -35.54 -8.54 20.89
C ALA A 58 -34.71 -8.24 22.14
N GLU A 59 -34.58 -6.97 22.51
CA GLU A 59 -33.86 -6.58 23.72
C GLU A 59 -34.50 -7.16 24.98
N GLU A 60 -35.83 -7.08 25.11
CA GLU A 60 -36.56 -7.65 26.25
C GLU A 60 -36.34 -9.16 26.37
N ALA A 61 -36.40 -9.88 25.24
CA ALA A 61 -36.13 -11.32 25.21
C ALA A 61 -34.68 -11.65 25.60
N ILE A 62 -33.70 -10.89 25.11
CA ILE A 62 -32.29 -11.09 25.47
C ILE A 62 -32.04 -10.75 26.95
N ARG A 63 -32.66 -9.70 27.50
CA ARG A 63 -32.59 -9.38 28.93
C ARG A 63 -33.21 -10.48 29.78
N SER A 64 -34.36 -11.04 29.37
CA SER A 64 -34.97 -12.19 30.04
C SER A 64 -34.04 -13.41 30.06
N CYS A 65 -33.29 -13.65 28.97
CA CYS A 65 -32.24 -14.67 28.97
C CYS A 65 -31.14 -14.37 30.00
N LEU A 66 -30.70 -13.12 30.11
CA LEU A 66 -29.62 -12.72 31.01
C LEU A 66 -30.04 -12.66 32.48
N GLU A 67 -31.32 -12.49 32.78
CA GLU A 67 -31.87 -12.65 34.13
C GLU A 67 -31.79 -14.11 34.61
N LEU A 68 -32.00 -15.05 33.70
CA LEU A 68 -31.96 -16.49 33.98
C LEU A 68 -30.54 -17.07 33.94
N ASP A 69 -29.69 -16.55 33.04
CA ASP A 69 -28.30 -16.99 32.84
C ASP A 69 -27.37 -15.78 32.61
N PRO A 70 -26.93 -15.11 33.71
CA PRO A 70 -26.05 -13.94 33.61
C PRO A 70 -24.66 -14.23 33.06
N ALA A 71 -24.24 -15.49 33.00
CA ALA A 71 -22.91 -15.90 32.53
C ALA A 71 -22.88 -16.15 31.01
N ARG A 72 -24.01 -15.95 30.31
CA ARG A 72 -24.11 -16.20 28.87
C ARG A 72 -23.49 -15.09 28.04
N ALA A 73 -22.19 -15.22 27.76
CA ALA A 73 -21.43 -14.26 26.98
C ALA A 73 -22.06 -13.89 25.62
N VAL A 74 -22.61 -14.88 24.89
CA VAL A 74 -23.25 -14.62 23.59
C VAL A 74 -24.52 -13.77 23.71
N ALA A 75 -25.26 -13.85 24.83
CA ALA A 75 -26.43 -13.01 25.05
C ALA A 75 -26.01 -11.57 25.36
N TRP A 76 -24.98 -11.37 26.18
CA TRP A 76 -24.38 -10.05 26.42
C TRP A 76 -23.87 -9.40 25.12
N HIS A 77 -23.18 -10.17 24.27
CA HIS A 77 -22.71 -9.67 22.96
C HIS A 77 -23.87 -9.20 22.07
N ASN A 78 -24.94 -9.99 21.96
CA ASN A 78 -26.11 -9.63 21.16
C ASN A 78 -26.87 -8.44 21.76
N LEU A 79 -26.92 -8.32 23.09
CA LEU A 79 -27.46 -7.13 23.76
C LEU A 79 -26.66 -5.87 23.38
N GLY A 80 -25.32 -5.95 23.39
CA GLY A 80 -24.46 -4.85 22.97
C GLY A 80 -24.73 -4.41 21.53
N ALA A 81 -24.86 -5.37 20.61
CA ALA A 81 -25.20 -5.07 19.21
C ALA A 81 -26.58 -4.42 19.05
N LEU A 82 -27.59 -4.86 19.82
CA LEU A 82 -28.93 -4.25 19.82
C LEU A 82 -28.93 -2.83 20.37
N LEU A 83 -28.14 -2.56 21.41
CA LEU A 83 -28.02 -1.23 22.02
C LEU A 83 -27.27 -0.26 21.10
N LEU A 84 -26.22 -0.71 20.41
CA LEU A 84 -25.57 0.07 19.35
C LEU A 84 -26.55 0.48 18.25
N ALA A 85 -27.40 -0.45 17.80
CA ALA A 85 -28.41 -0.14 16.78
C ALA A 85 -29.48 0.86 17.26
N LYS A 86 -29.56 1.14 18.57
CA LYS A 86 -30.43 2.14 19.19
C LYS A 86 -29.67 3.41 19.59
N ASP A 87 -28.42 3.57 19.15
CA ASP A 87 -27.53 4.68 19.51
C ASP A 87 -27.26 4.80 21.04
N ASP A 88 -27.42 3.70 21.80
CA ASP A 88 -27.05 3.64 23.22
C ASP A 88 -25.62 3.10 23.36
N ASP A 89 -24.64 3.95 23.04
CA ASP A 89 -23.21 3.61 23.09
C ASP A 89 -22.76 3.21 24.51
N ALA A 90 -23.33 3.83 25.55
CA ALA A 90 -22.96 3.55 26.92
C ALA A 90 -23.47 2.17 27.37
N GLY A 91 -24.73 1.85 27.08
CA GLY A 91 -25.29 0.54 27.37
C GLY A 91 -24.62 -0.56 26.54
N ALA A 92 -24.31 -0.29 25.27
CA ALA A 92 -23.59 -1.22 24.42
C ALA A 92 -22.19 -1.54 24.94
N ALA A 93 -21.44 -0.52 25.35
CA ALA A 93 -20.12 -0.65 25.94
C ALA A 93 -20.15 -1.58 27.17
N ASP A 94 -21.07 -1.32 28.11
CA ASP A 94 -21.26 -2.17 29.30
C ASP A 94 -21.59 -3.61 28.91
N ALA A 95 -22.53 -3.82 27.98
CA ALA A 95 -22.92 -5.15 27.53
C ALA A 95 -21.75 -5.92 26.87
N PHE A 96 -20.92 -5.27 26.05
CA PHE A 96 -19.73 -5.92 25.48
C PHE A 96 -18.66 -6.20 26.52
N ASP A 97 -18.45 -5.33 27.50
CA ASP A 97 -17.49 -5.55 28.59
C ASP A 97 -17.93 -6.77 29.43
N ARG A 98 -19.22 -6.89 29.75
CA ARG A 98 -19.81 -8.08 30.40
C ARG A 98 -19.71 -9.34 29.53
N ALA A 99 -19.82 -9.21 28.21
CA ALA A 99 -19.63 -10.32 27.28
C ALA A 99 -18.19 -10.83 27.28
N ILE A 100 -17.21 -9.92 27.34
CA ILE A 100 -15.77 -10.24 27.43
C ILE A 100 -15.46 -10.94 28.75
N GLU A 101 -15.94 -10.41 29.87
CA GLU A 101 -15.80 -11.02 31.21
C GLU A 101 -16.37 -12.44 31.22
N SER A 102 -17.63 -12.60 30.80
CA SER A 102 -18.33 -13.89 30.79
C SER A 102 -17.66 -14.91 29.86
N ALA A 103 -17.17 -14.47 28.68
CA ALA A 103 -16.48 -15.34 27.75
C ALA A 103 -15.12 -15.80 28.28
N ALA A 104 -14.39 -14.92 28.98
CA ALA A 104 -13.12 -15.26 29.61
C ALA A 104 -13.30 -16.26 30.75
N GLU A 105 -14.32 -16.05 31.61
CA GLU A 105 -14.66 -16.99 32.69
C GLU A 105 -15.08 -18.38 32.17
N ALA A 106 -15.83 -18.41 31.06
CA ALA A 106 -16.26 -19.65 30.42
C ALA A 106 -15.16 -20.34 29.59
N GLY A 107 -14.02 -19.70 29.36
CA GLY A 107 -12.96 -20.19 28.47
C GLY A 107 -13.39 -20.24 26.99
N SER A 108 -14.36 -19.41 26.61
CA SER A 108 -14.95 -19.39 25.26
C SER A 108 -14.15 -18.49 24.32
N ALA A 109 -13.08 -19.04 23.76
CA ALA A 109 -12.11 -18.35 22.90
C ALA A 109 -12.76 -17.57 21.74
N GLU A 110 -13.74 -18.17 21.06
CA GLU A 110 -14.41 -17.55 19.90
C GLU A 110 -15.29 -16.35 20.31
N GLN A 111 -16.09 -16.50 21.37
CA GLN A 111 -16.94 -15.42 21.88
C GLN A 111 -16.09 -14.26 22.41
N LEU A 112 -14.95 -14.57 23.04
CA LEU A 112 -14.01 -13.56 23.52
C LEU A 112 -13.44 -12.74 22.36
N LYS A 113 -13.03 -13.38 21.27
CA LYS A 113 -12.54 -12.71 20.06
C LYS A 113 -13.61 -11.84 19.41
N SER A 114 -14.85 -12.34 19.30
CA SER A 114 -15.99 -11.59 18.74
C SER A 114 -16.33 -10.34 19.56
N SER A 115 -16.47 -10.48 20.88
CA SER A 115 -16.82 -9.35 21.76
C SER A 115 -15.69 -8.31 21.88
N ARG A 116 -14.42 -8.73 21.93
CA ARG A 116 -13.27 -7.81 21.87
C ARG A 116 -13.25 -7.02 20.57
N THR A 117 -13.53 -7.67 19.44
CA THR A 117 -13.59 -7.02 18.11
C THR A 117 -14.70 -5.97 18.05
N ALA A 118 -15.91 -6.31 18.52
CA ALA A 118 -17.02 -5.37 18.59
C ALA A 118 -16.71 -4.17 19.50
N ARG A 119 -16.15 -4.43 20.68
CA ARG A 119 -15.75 -3.37 21.62
C ARG A 119 -14.62 -2.48 21.06
N ALA A 120 -13.65 -3.06 20.35
CA ALA A 120 -12.59 -2.32 19.66
C ALA A 120 -13.15 -1.39 18.58
N GLN A 121 -14.16 -1.85 17.83
CA GLN A 121 -14.84 -1.03 16.83
C GLN A 121 -15.54 0.19 17.46
N MET A 122 -16.13 0.05 18.65
CA MET A 122 -16.70 1.17 19.39
C MET A 122 -15.64 2.19 19.80
N HIS A 123 -14.54 1.74 20.41
CA HIS A 123 -13.42 2.62 20.76
C HIS A 123 -12.88 3.36 19.53
N LYS A 124 -12.77 2.67 18.38
CA LYS A 124 -12.40 3.29 17.10
C LYS A 124 -13.39 4.39 16.70
N GLN A 125 -14.70 4.16 16.80
CA GLN A 125 -15.72 5.15 16.47
C GLN A 125 -15.68 6.36 17.41
N ALA A 126 -15.42 6.12 18.70
CA ALA A 126 -15.24 7.16 19.72
C ALA A 126 -13.91 7.96 19.56
N GLY A 127 -12.97 7.46 18.75
CA GLY A 127 -11.64 8.07 18.59
C GLY A 127 -10.63 7.67 19.67
N GLU A 128 -10.95 6.66 20.48
CA GLU A 128 -10.11 6.10 21.53
C GLU A 128 -9.17 5.04 20.93
N LEU A 129 -8.22 5.49 20.11
CA LEU A 129 -7.43 4.63 19.23
C LEU A 129 -6.57 3.63 20.01
N GLU A 130 -5.95 4.04 21.12
CA GLU A 130 -5.13 3.15 21.95
C GLU A 130 -5.95 2.01 22.56
N ALA A 131 -7.17 2.30 23.02
CA ALA A 131 -8.08 1.29 23.57
C ALA A 131 -8.54 0.30 22.49
N ALA A 132 -8.84 0.81 21.28
CA ALA A 132 -9.17 -0.03 20.14
C ALA A 132 -8.01 -0.97 19.75
N LEU A 133 -6.79 -0.43 19.66
CA LEU A 133 -5.59 -1.20 19.33
C LEU A 133 -5.29 -2.27 20.37
N ALA A 134 -5.44 -1.95 21.67
CA ALA A 134 -5.23 -2.93 22.74
C ALA A 134 -6.15 -4.15 22.59
N LEU A 135 -7.43 -3.93 22.28
CA LEU A 135 -8.38 -5.02 22.07
C LEU A 135 -8.12 -5.80 20.79
N TYR A 136 -7.79 -5.15 19.67
CA TYR A 136 -7.40 -5.85 18.45
C TYR A 136 -6.12 -6.67 18.64
N GLN A 137 -5.14 -6.14 19.39
CA GLN A 137 -3.92 -6.86 19.70
C GLN A 137 -4.20 -8.13 20.51
N LEU A 138 -5.05 -8.05 21.54
CA LEU A 138 -5.46 -9.23 22.31
C LEU A 138 -6.12 -10.32 21.44
N VAL A 139 -6.85 -9.94 20.39
CA VAL A 139 -7.43 -10.91 19.44
C VAL A 139 -6.34 -11.56 18.59
N VAL A 140 -5.36 -10.78 18.13
CA VAL A 140 -4.24 -11.30 17.32
C VAL A 140 -3.33 -12.20 18.14
N ASP A 141 -2.93 -11.79 19.34
CA ASP A 141 -2.10 -12.58 20.27
C ASP A 141 -2.75 -13.94 20.56
N GLN A 142 -4.06 -13.94 20.84
CA GLN A 142 -4.79 -15.17 21.08
C GLN A 142 -4.82 -16.10 19.85
N CYS A 143 -4.94 -15.55 18.63
CA CYS A 143 -4.88 -16.35 17.41
C CYS A 143 -3.47 -16.94 17.20
N GLU A 144 -2.43 -16.16 17.49
CA GLU A 144 -1.03 -16.63 17.43
C GLU A 144 -0.77 -17.77 18.43
N GLU A 145 -1.28 -17.66 19.67
CA GLU A 145 -1.20 -18.72 20.68
C GLU A 145 -1.94 -20.00 20.24
N GLU A 146 -3.10 -19.84 19.58
CA GLU A 146 -3.87 -20.94 19.00
C GLU A 146 -3.22 -21.54 17.74
N GLY A 147 -2.18 -20.89 17.19
CA GLY A 147 -1.51 -21.28 15.95
C GLY A 147 -2.39 -21.09 14.71
N VAL A 148 -3.37 -20.19 14.78
CA VAL A 148 -4.31 -19.88 13.69
C VAL A 148 -4.11 -18.44 13.20
N ALA A 149 -4.45 -18.18 11.94
CA ALA A 149 -4.42 -16.83 11.42
C ALA A 149 -5.51 -15.96 12.08
N ALA A 150 -5.15 -14.74 12.46
CA ALA A 150 -6.13 -13.76 12.90
C ALA A 150 -7.14 -13.45 11.77
N PRO A 151 -8.42 -13.17 12.09
CA PRO A 151 -9.43 -12.89 11.07
C PRO A 151 -9.03 -11.72 10.17
N ASN A 152 -9.30 -11.83 8.86
CA ASN A 152 -8.95 -10.79 7.87
C ASN A 152 -9.48 -9.41 8.30
N ALA A 153 -10.76 -9.34 8.68
CA ALA A 153 -11.39 -8.12 9.15
C ALA A 153 -10.66 -7.50 10.36
N VAL A 154 -10.19 -8.30 11.32
CA VAL A 154 -9.47 -7.79 12.50
C VAL A 154 -8.15 -7.13 12.09
N LEU A 155 -7.40 -7.76 11.18
CA LEU A 155 -6.13 -7.22 10.69
C LEU A 155 -6.32 -5.93 9.90
N CYS A 156 -7.31 -5.87 9.00
CA CYS A 156 -7.63 -4.65 8.25
C CYS A 156 -8.13 -3.52 9.17
N GLN A 157 -9.02 -3.83 10.12
CA GLN A 157 -9.55 -2.85 11.05
C GLN A 157 -8.45 -2.30 11.99
N ARG A 158 -7.53 -3.17 12.45
CA ARG A 158 -6.35 -2.74 13.21
C ARG A 158 -5.45 -1.83 12.36
N GLY A 159 -5.22 -2.18 11.09
CA GLY A 159 -4.49 -1.35 10.13
C GLY A 159 -5.12 0.04 9.96
N GLU A 160 -6.45 0.12 9.85
CA GLU A 160 -7.19 1.39 9.76
C GLU A 160 -6.99 2.25 11.02
N VAL A 161 -7.02 1.64 12.21
CA VAL A 161 -6.77 2.35 13.47
C VAL A 161 -5.34 2.90 13.52
N TYR A 162 -4.35 2.12 13.10
CA TYR A 162 -2.96 2.60 13.01
C TYR A 162 -2.80 3.75 12.01
N CYS A 163 -3.50 3.73 10.86
CA CYS A 163 -3.53 4.87 9.94
C CYS A 163 -4.09 6.13 10.62
N ARG A 164 -5.14 6.00 11.43
CA ARG A 164 -5.72 7.12 12.19
C ARG A 164 -4.81 7.62 13.32
N ALA A 165 -3.97 6.74 13.86
CA ALA A 165 -2.96 7.08 14.86
C ALA A 165 -1.65 7.59 14.23
N GLU A 166 -1.57 7.65 12.90
CA GLU A 166 -0.36 8.01 12.12
C GLU A 166 0.85 7.09 12.37
N ASP A 167 0.62 5.88 12.88
CA ASP A 167 1.64 4.84 12.98
C ASP A 167 1.68 4.04 11.67
N TRP A 168 2.33 4.63 10.67
CA TRP A 168 2.33 4.12 9.30
C TRP A 168 3.04 2.76 9.14
N GLU A 169 4.05 2.49 9.96
CA GLU A 169 4.78 1.22 9.92
C GLU A 169 3.90 0.10 10.50
N ALA A 170 3.26 0.32 11.65
CA ALA A 170 2.34 -0.66 12.23
C ALA A 170 1.08 -0.86 11.37
N ALA A 171 0.59 0.20 10.71
CA ALA A 171 -0.49 0.11 9.75
C ALA A 171 -0.11 -0.79 8.56
N ALA A 172 1.03 -0.53 7.93
CA ALA A 172 1.51 -1.33 6.80
C ALA A 172 1.77 -2.79 7.20
N ALA A 173 2.28 -3.03 8.41
CA ALA A 173 2.47 -4.39 8.95
C ALA A 173 1.13 -5.12 9.16
N SER A 174 0.11 -4.43 9.68
CA SER A 174 -1.21 -5.03 9.91
C SER A 174 -1.91 -5.42 8.60
N TYR A 175 -1.86 -4.57 7.59
CA TYR A 175 -2.39 -4.90 6.26
C TYR A 175 -1.58 -6.01 5.57
N GLN A 176 -0.25 -5.99 5.70
CA GLN A 176 0.59 -7.07 5.16
C GLN A 176 0.28 -8.41 5.81
N ALA A 177 0.08 -8.45 7.13
CA ALA A 177 -0.33 -9.67 7.82
C ALA A 177 -1.66 -10.22 7.30
N SER A 178 -2.59 -9.34 6.89
CA SER A 178 -3.84 -9.76 6.24
C SER A 178 -3.58 -10.41 4.87
N LEU A 179 -2.76 -9.79 4.03
CA LEU A 179 -2.37 -10.34 2.73
C LEU A 179 -1.63 -11.67 2.87
N ASP A 180 -0.73 -11.80 3.84
CA ASP A 180 0.04 -13.02 4.07
C ASP A 180 -0.85 -14.18 4.53
N ALA A 181 -1.83 -13.90 5.39
CA ALA A 181 -2.72 -14.91 5.94
C ALA A 181 -3.89 -15.29 5.02
N HIS A 182 -4.43 -14.32 4.26
CA HIS A 182 -5.70 -14.48 3.53
C HIS A 182 -5.59 -14.25 2.02
N GLY A 183 -4.45 -13.74 1.53
CA GLY A 183 -4.21 -13.45 0.11
C GLY A 183 -4.96 -12.24 -0.43
N ALA A 184 -5.79 -11.57 0.38
CA ALA A 184 -6.58 -10.41 -0.03
C ALA A 184 -6.96 -9.54 1.18
N LEU A 185 -7.14 -8.24 0.93
CA LEU A 185 -7.73 -7.29 1.88
C LEU A 185 -9.27 -7.33 1.80
N THR A 186 -9.97 -6.76 2.79
CA THR A 186 -11.44 -6.87 2.84
C THR A 186 -12.18 -5.93 1.88
N SER A 187 -11.54 -4.85 1.44
CA SER A 187 -12.16 -3.86 0.55
C SER A 187 -11.15 -3.03 -0.24
N ASP A 188 -11.64 -2.31 -1.25
CA ASP A 188 -10.83 -1.31 -1.98
C ASP A 188 -10.39 -0.16 -1.06
N ALA A 189 -11.19 0.17 -0.04
CA ALA A 189 -10.82 1.16 0.98
C ALA A 189 -9.62 0.69 1.81
N ASP A 190 -9.53 -0.60 2.15
CA ASP A 190 -8.34 -1.16 2.81
C ASP A 190 -7.12 -1.12 1.91
N THR A 191 -7.29 -1.41 0.61
CA THR A 191 -6.19 -1.31 -0.37
C THR A 191 -5.67 0.12 -0.46
N ALA A 192 -6.56 1.12 -0.48
CA ALA A 192 -6.18 2.52 -0.46
C ALA A 192 -5.48 2.92 0.85
N ASN A 193 -5.98 2.47 2.01
CA ASN A 193 -5.36 2.72 3.32
C ASN A 193 -3.99 2.04 3.44
N PHE A 194 -3.83 0.83 2.90
CA PHE A 194 -2.55 0.15 2.84
C PHE A 194 -1.55 0.92 1.97
N GLY A 195 -1.98 1.37 0.79
CA GLY A 195 -1.18 2.24 -0.07
C GLY A 195 -0.74 3.52 0.63
N LEU A 196 -1.64 4.18 1.38
CA LEU A 196 -1.34 5.38 2.17
C LEU A 196 -0.33 5.08 3.28
N ALA A 197 -0.49 3.98 4.01
CA ALA A 197 0.44 3.55 5.06
C ALA A 197 1.84 3.31 4.50
N LEU A 198 1.94 2.55 3.39
CA LEU A 198 3.22 2.30 2.71
C LEU A 198 3.88 3.59 2.22
N PHE A 199 3.10 4.52 1.65
CA PHE A 199 3.60 5.81 1.18
C PHE A 199 4.20 6.64 2.33
N ASN A 200 3.48 6.77 3.45
CA ASN A 200 3.94 7.58 4.58
C ASN A 200 5.11 6.91 5.32
N ALA A 201 5.11 5.59 5.48
CA ALA A 201 6.25 4.85 6.00
C ALA A 201 7.48 5.01 5.08
N GLY A 202 7.29 4.92 3.75
CA GLY A 202 8.34 5.17 2.77
C GLY A 202 8.90 6.58 2.85
N ARG A 203 8.03 7.58 3.06
CA ARG A 203 8.44 8.97 3.27
C ARG A 203 9.27 9.13 4.55
N GLY A 204 8.85 8.51 5.66
CA GLY A 204 9.61 8.52 6.91
C GLY A 204 11.01 7.89 6.76
N GLN A 205 11.11 6.75 6.07
CA GLN A 205 12.39 6.10 5.78
C GLN A 205 13.27 6.93 4.84
N HIS A 206 12.67 7.63 3.88
CA HIS A 206 13.39 8.55 2.99
C HIS A 206 13.97 9.73 3.77
N GLU A 207 13.17 10.36 4.64
CA GLU A 207 13.63 11.45 5.52
C GLU A 207 14.73 11.00 6.49
N ALA A 208 14.67 9.74 6.94
CA ALA A 208 15.72 9.12 7.76
C ALA A 208 17.00 8.78 6.97
N GLY A 209 16.99 8.91 5.64
CA GLY A 209 18.12 8.58 4.76
C GLY A 209 18.24 7.09 4.39
N SER A 210 17.25 6.27 4.78
CA SER A 210 17.20 4.83 4.49
C SER A 210 16.63 4.57 3.09
N ILE A 211 17.42 4.87 2.06
CA ILE A 211 16.97 4.84 0.65
C ILE A 211 16.43 3.49 0.21
N ASP A 212 17.13 2.39 0.51
CA ASP A 212 16.69 1.03 0.10
C ASP A 212 15.36 0.64 0.76
N ALA A 213 15.15 1.05 2.02
CA ALA A 213 13.91 0.78 2.74
C ALA A 213 12.75 1.62 2.20
N ALA A 214 13.00 2.91 1.91
CA ALA A 214 12.04 3.81 1.31
C ALA A 214 11.62 3.33 -0.10
N GLU A 215 12.58 2.91 -0.93
CA GLU A 215 12.32 2.36 -2.26
C GLU A 215 11.41 1.14 -2.19
N ALA A 216 11.72 0.19 -1.30
CA ALA A 216 10.90 -1.02 -1.14
C ALA A 216 9.44 -0.69 -0.75
N LEU A 217 9.25 0.30 0.12
CA LEU A 217 7.93 0.75 0.55
C LEU A 217 7.18 1.48 -0.56
N TYR A 218 7.84 2.39 -1.29
CA TYR A 218 7.23 3.07 -2.41
C TYR A 218 6.84 2.11 -3.54
N LEU A 219 7.68 1.14 -3.89
CA LEU A 219 7.35 0.15 -4.91
C LEU A 219 6.10 -0.67 -4.53
N ARG A 220 6.00 -1.11 -3.28
CA ARG A 220 4.78 -1.79 -2.77
C ARG A 220 3.56 -0.86 -2.79
N CYS A 221 3.75 0.43 -2.50
CA CYS A 221 2.67 1.42 -2.60
C CYS A 221 2.14 1.52 -4.04
N LEU A 222 3.02 1.39 -5.05
CA LEU A 222 2.60 1.38 -6.46
C LEU A 222 1.74 0.17 -6.82
N ASP A 223 1.87 -0.96 -6.13
CA ASP A 223 0.99 -2.11 -6.33
C ASP A 223 -0.45 -1.83 -5.84
N CYS A 224 -0.63 -0.82 -4.97
CA CYS A 224 -1.92 -0.37 -4.45
C CYS A 224 -2.58 0.67 -5.38
N GLY A 225 -2.67 0.37 -6.67
CA GLY A 225 -3.34 1.22 -7.66
C GLY A 225 -2.48 2.33 -8.28
N ARG A 226 -1.15 2.23 -8.18
CA ARG A 226 -0.16 3.18 -8.76
C ARG A 226 -0.48 4.65 -8.51
N PRO A 227 -0.57 5.12 -7.25
CA PRO A 227 -0.87 6.51 -6.96
C PRO A 227 0.22 7.47 -7.48
N THR A 228 -0.20 8.55 -8.14
CA THR A 228 0.69 9.55 -8.76
C THR A 228 1.64 10.22 -7.76
N HIS A 229 1.18 10.47 -6.52
CA HIS A 229 2.01 11.05 -5.47
C HIS A 229 3.16 10.13 -5.02
N ALA A 230 2.95 8.80 -5.02
CA ALA A 230 4.01 7.84 -4.72
C ALA A 230 5.02 7.74 -5.87
N LEU A 231 4.55 7.74 -7.12
CA LEU A 231 5.42 7.80 -8.31
C LEU A 231 6.31 9.05 -8.28
N HIS A 232 5.72 10.21 -8.02
CA HIS A 232 6.45 11.48 -7.92
C HIS A 232 7.52 11.43 -6.83
N ASN A 233 7.17 11.02 -5.61
CA ASN A 233 8.11 10.99 -4.50
C ASN A 233 9.23 9.97 -4.68
N LEU A 234 8.93 8.79 -5.24
CA LEU A 234 9.95 7.80 -5.59
C LEU A 234 10.92 8.37 -6.64
N ALA A 235 10.41 9.10 -7.63
CA ALA A 235 11.25 9.74 -8.63
C ALA A 235 12.15 10.82 -8.03
N VAL A 236 11.60 11.69 -7.17
CA VAL A 236 12.38 12.73 -6.46
C VAL A 236 13.47 12.10 -5.60
N MET A 237 13.17 11.03 -4.87
CA MET A 237 14.17 10.27 -4.11
C MET A 237 15.30 9.77 -5.03
N TYR A 238 14.96 9.11 -6.14
CA TYR A 238 15.97 8.66 -7.10
C TYR A 238 16.83 9.81 -7.64
N MET A 239 16.27 10.99 -7.89
CA MET A 239 17.03 12.14 -8.36
C MET A 239 18.01 12.64 -7.30
N GLN A 240 17.58 12.75 -6.05
CA GLN A 240 18.42 13.18 -4.93
C GLN A 240 19.61 12.23 -4.69
N ASN A 241 19.46 10.96 -5.04
CA ASN A 241 20.49 9.94 -4.91
C ASN A 241 21.26 9.66 -6.22
N GLY A 242 21.12 10.50 -7.25
CA GLY A 242 21.85 10.36 -8.51
C GLY A 242 21.40 9.21 -9.40
N ARG A 243 20.28 8.55 -9.07
CA ARG A 243 19.65 7.45 -9.84
C ARG A 243 18.70 7.99 -10.90
N SER A 244 19.15 8.99 -11.64
CA SER A 244 18.26 9.78 -12.49
C SER A 244 17.67 9.04 -13.70
N ALA A 245 18.36 7.97 -14.15
CA ALA A 245 17.85 7.08 -15.19
C ALA A 245 16.57 6.33 -14.77
N GLU A 246 16.37 6.13 -13.46
CA GLU A 246 15.19 5.48 -12.90
C GLU A 246 14.08 6.49 -12.56
N ALA A 247 14.45 7.74 -12.23
CA ALA A 247 13.50 8.80 -11.92
C ALA A 247 12.73 9.32 -13.14
N GLU A 248 13.42 9.56 -14.25
CA GLU A 248 12.83 10.15 -15.45
C GLU A 248 11.58 9.42 -16.00
N PRO A 249 11.57 8.07 -16.15
CA PRO A 249 10.38 7.38 -16.62
C PRO A 249 9.19 7.52 -15.65
N LEU A 250 9.43 7.57 -14.35
CA LEU A 250 8.38 7.75 -13.33
C LEU A 250 7.75 9.14 -13.43
N LEU A 251 8.55 10.20 -13.55
CA LEU A 251 8.02 11.55 -13.74
C LEU A 251 7.23 11.69 -15.04
N ARG A 252 7.68 11.05 -16.13
CA ARG A 252 6.93 11.04 -17.38
C ARG A 252 5.63 10.26 -17.27
N GLU A 253 5.60 9.15 -16.53
CA GLU A 253 4.35 8.41 -16.26
C GLU A 253 3.35 9.32 -15.53
N VAL A 254 3.82 10.04 -14.51
CA VAL A 254 3.01 11.00 -13.76
C VAL A 254 2.45 12.11 -14.66
N ILE A 255 3.29 12.73 -15.50
CA ILE A 255 2.86 13.78 -16.43
C ILE A 255 1.94 13.23 -17.53
N GLY A 256 2.13 11.98 -17.95
CA GLY A 256 1.25 11.31 -18.91
C GLY A 256 -0.16 11.09 -18.36
N ALA A 257 -0.27 10.79 -17.07
CA ALA A 257 -1.54 10.63 -16.38
C ALA A 257 -2.20 11.99 -16.04
N ASP A 258 -1.41 12.95 -15.59
CA ASP A 258 -1.84 14.33 -15.31
C ASP A 258 -0.86 15.35 -15.95
N PRO A 259 -1.18 15.85 -17.16
CA PRO A 259 -0.37 16.83 -17.87
C PRO A 259 -0.24 18.19 -17.16
N THR A 260 -1.02 18.43 -16.12
CA THR A 260 -1.00 19.67 -15.31
C THR A 260 -0.35 19.49 -13.96
N HIS A 261 0.20 18.31 -13.66
CA HIS A 261 0.80 18.04 -12.36
C HIS A 261 2.07 18.89 -12.13
N SER A 262 1.89 20.01 -11.43
CA SER A 262 2.91 21.04 -11.21
C SER A 262 4.22 20.48 -10.66
N LEU A 263 4.16 19.67 -9.59
CA LEU A 263 5.35 19.11 -8.94
C LEU A 263 6.16 18.20 -9.88
N ALA A 264 5.50 17.36 -10.66
CA ALA A 264 6.18 16.46 -11.59
C ALA A 264 6.81 17.21 -12.78
N LEU A 265 6.10 18.21 -13.33
CA LEU A 265 6.62 19.07 -14.39
C LEU A 265 7.83 19.87 -13.93
N THR A 266 7.75 20.47 -12.73
CA THR A 266 8.86 21.22 -12.12
C THR A 266 10.06 20.32 -11.86
N ALA A 267 9.87 19.16 -11.24
CA ALA A 267 10.94 18.20 -10.98
C ALA A 267 11.63 17.75 -12.28
N LEU A 268 10.86 17.34 -13.30
CA LEU A 268 11.44 16.88 -14.57
C LEU A 268 12.15 18.01 -15.33
N GLY A 269 11.50 19.17 -15.45
CA GLY A 269 12.02 20.29 -16.22
C GLY A 269 13.30 20.88 -15.63
N THR A 270 13.34 21.08 -14.31
CA THR A 270 14.53 21.61 -13.62
C THR A 270 15.70 20.63 -13.69
N TRP A 271 15.43 19.34 -13.56
CA TRP A 271 16.46 18.31 -13.67
C TRP A 271 17.02 18.14 -15.08
N LEU A 272 16.17 18.12 -16.11
CA LEU A 272 16.63 18.10 -17.50
C LEU A 272 17.56 19.29 -17.79
N ALA A 273 17.24 20.47 -17.24
CA ALA A 273 18.09 21.65 -17.35
C ALA A 273 19.42 21.49 -16.59
N GLN A 274 19.41 20.85 -15.41
CA GLN A 274 20.63 20.58 -14.63
C GLN A 274 21.59 19.62 -15.35
N GLU A 275 21.05 18.59 -16.01
CA GLU A 275 21.82 17.64 -16.84
C GLU A 275 22.26 18.23 -18.19
N GLY A 276 21.88 19.47 -18.50
CA GLY A 276 22.24 20.13 -19.76
C GLY A 276 21.40 19.69 -20.97
N ARG A 277 20.31 18.94 -20.76
CA ARG A 277 19.35 18.51 -21.80
C ARG A 277 18.33 19.61 -22.09
N TYR A 278 18.83 20.78 -22.46
CA TYR A 278 18.04 22.01 -22.54
C TYR A 278 16.90 21.94 -23.57
N GLU A 279 17.11 21.27 -24.71
CA GLU A 279 16.08 21.10 -25.74
C GLU A 279 14.86 20.33 -25.22
N GLU A 280 15.07 19.35 -24.34
CA GLU A 280 14.00 18.59 -23.69
C GLU A 280 13.41 19.35 -22.49
N ALA A 281 14.23 20.13 -21.77
CA ALA A 281 13.81 20.87 -20.59
C ALA A 281 12.79 21.98 -20.91
N VAL A 282 13.03 22.77 -21.97
CA VAL A 282 12.21 23.94 -22.32
C VAL A 282 10.71 23.64 -22.46
N PRO A 283 10.25 22.62 -23.22
CA PRO A 283 8.83 22.34 -23.33
C PRO A 283 8.19 21.93 -22.00
N VAL A 284 8.88 21.15 -21.17
CA VAL A 284 8.38 20.72 -19.86
C VAL A 284 8.30 21.90 -18.88
N LEU A 285 9.33 22.75 -18.85
CA LEU A 285 9.36 23.97 -18.03
C LEU A 285 8.26 24.96 -18.44
N ARG A 286 7.96 25.05 -19.74
CA ARG A 286 6.86 25.87 -20.26
C ARG A 286 5.51 25.35 -19.79
N MET A 287 5.29 24.04 -19.83
CA MET A 287 4.08 23.42 -19.29
C MET A 287 3.94 23.70 -17.78
N SER A 288 5.03 23.55 -17.01
CA SER A 288 5.03 23.91 -15.58
C SER A 288 4.67 25.38 -15.36
N ALA A 289 5.29 26.29 -16.11
CA ALA A 289 5.03 27.73 -15.99
C ALA A 289 3.56 28.09 -16.29
N SER A 290 2.95 27.43 -17.28
CA SER A 290 1.53 27.60 -17.60
C SER A 290 0.65 27.09 -16.47
N ALA A 291 0.88 25.86 -15.99
CA ALA A 291 0.10 25.28 -14.90
C ALA A 291 0.20 26.10 -13.61
N ALA A 292 1.40 26.61 -13.29
CA ALA A 292 1.62 27.49 -12.15
C ALA A 292 0.92 28.85 -12.31
N ALA A 293 0.88 29.41 -13.52
CA ALA A 293 0.13 30.64 -13.80
C ALA A 293 -1.38 30.44 -13.61
N ASP A 294 -1.92 29.33 -14.11
CA ASP A 294 -3.35 29.00 -13.98
C ASP A 294 -3.74 28.76 -12.51
N ALA A 295 -2.83 28.21 -11.71
CA ALA A 295 -3.00 28.01 -10.27
C ALA A 295 -2.76 29.27 -9.41
N GLY A 296 -2.22 30.36 -10.00
CA GLY A 296 -1.81 31.56 -9.25
C GLY A 296 -0.58 31.35 -8.36
N ASP A 297 0.24 30.33 -8.63
CA ASP A 297 1.48 30.04 -7.91
C ASP A 297 2.67 30.77 -8.55
N ASP A 298 2.81 32.05 -8.21
CA ASP A 298 3.89 32.88 -8.72
C ASP A 298 5.29 32.39 -8.28
N ALA A 299 5.40 31.71 -7.13
CA ALA A 299 6.68 31.22 -6.64
C ALA A 299 7.23 30.13 -7.56
N THR A 300 6.44 29.08 -7.81
CA THR A 300 6.81 28.01 -8.75
C THR A 300 6.98 28.58 -10.15
N ARG A 301 6.07 29.47 -10.59
CA ARG A 301 6.16 30.09 -11.93
C ARG A 301 7.48 30.80 -12.13
N HIS A 302 7.92 31.62 -11.17
CA HIS A 302 9.20 32.33 -11.27
C HIS A 302 10.40 31.40 -11.23
N GLU A 303 10.34 30.33 -10.43
CA GLU A 303 11.40 29.32 -10.38
C GLU A 303 11.60 28.65 -11.75
N VAL A 304 10.52 28.15 -12.36
CA VAL A 304 10.60 27.42 -13.63
C VAL A 304 10.87 28.35 -14.81
N LEU A 305 10.38 29.60 -14.80
CA LEU A 305 10.74 30.62 -15.80
C LEU A 305 12.22 30.98 -15.74
N ARG A 306 12.81 31.07 -14.54
CA ARG A 306 14.26 31.26 -14.39
C ARG A 306 15.03 30.08 -14.99
N ALA A 307 14.64 28.85 -14.69
CA ALA A 307 15.25 27.65 -15.25
C ALA A 307 15.09 27.58 -16.79
N MET A 308 13.93 27.98 -17.30
CA MET A 308 13.64 28.04 -18.74
C MET A 308 14.50 29.11 -19.42
N GLY A 309 14.64 30.30 -18.82
CA GLY A 309 15.50 31.37 -19.32
C GLY A 309 16.97 30.92 -19.44
N VAL A 310 17.49 30.22 -18.43
CA VAL A 310 18.85 29.64 -18.47
C VAL A 310 18.98 28.63 -19.60
N SER A 311 17.99 27.74 -19.74
CA SER A 311 17.97 26.72 -20.79
C SER A 311 17.95 27.34 -22.18
N CYS A 312 17.07 28.31 -22.43
CA CYS A 312 16.99 29.05 -23.69
C CYS A 312 18.27 29.84 -23.99
N PHE A 313 18.91 30.44 -22.98
CA PHE A 313 20.18 31.15 -23.15
C PHE A 313 21.31 30.19 -23.61
N LYS A 314 21.40 29.00 -22.99
CA LYS A 314 22.37 27.96 -23.38
C LYS A 314 22.15 27.46 -24.81
N LEU A 315 20.89 27.40 -25.24
CA LEU A 315 20.49 27.08 -26.61
C LEU A 315 20.65 28.24 -27.61
N LYS A 316 21.09 29.42 -27.16
CA LYS A 316 21.12 30.66 -27.96
C LYS A 316 19.75 31.10 -28.49
N ARG A 317 18.66 30.63 -27.88
CA ARG A 317 17.27 31.07 -28.11
C ARG A 317 17.02 32.34 -27.30
N TYR A 318 17.77 33.39 -27.60
CA TYR A 318 17.83 34.57 -26.74
C TYR A 318 16.50 35.33 -26.63
N ALA A 319 15.65 35.30 -27.66
CA ALA A 319 14.33 35.92 -27.59
C ALA A 319 13.45 35.29 -26.49
N GLU A 320 13.36 33.95 -26.46
CA GLU A 320 12.61 33.24 -25.41
C GLU A 320 13.28 33.35 -24.03
N ALA A 321 14.62 33.40 -23.99
CA ALA A 321 15.34 33.65 -22.75
C ALA A 321 14.98 35.03 -22.16
N ILE A 322 14.87 36.05 -23.02
CA ILE A 322 14.46 37.41 -22.62
C ILE A 322 13.04 37.39 -22.05
N GLU A 323 12.08 36.78 -22.73
CA GLU A 323 10.70 36.69 -22.26
C GLU A 323 10.62 36.04 -20.87
N ALA A 324 11.30 34.90 -20.69
CA ALA A 324 11.31 34.17 -19.43
C ALA A 324 11.96 34.96 -18.29
N PHE A 325 13.14 35.54 -18.52
CA PHE A 325 13.85 36.31 -17.49
C PHE A 325 13.17 37.64 -17.19
N GLN A 326 12.49 38.25 -18.15
CA GLN A 326 11.83 39.54 -17.98
C GLN A 326 10.70 39.44 -16.95
N VAL A 327 9.85 38.41 -17.05
CA VAL A 327 8.77 38.19 -16.07
C VAL A 327 9.34 38.09 -14.65
N VAL A 328 10.40 37.31 -14.46
CA VAL A 328 11.02 37.11 -13.13
C VAL A 328 11.71 38.38 -12.63
N ALA A 329 12.43 39.11 -13.49
CA ALA A 329 13.15 40.32 -13.11
C ALA A 329 12.22 41.51 -12.81
N GLU A 330 11.06 41.58 -13.46
CA GLU A 330 10.04 42.60 -13.17
C GLU A 330 9.34 42.32 -11.84
N ALA A 331 9.06 41.04 -11.54
CA ALA A 331 8.44 40.64 -10.29
C ALA A 331 9.42 40.70 -9.09
N ASP A 332 10.66 40.28 -9.29
CA ASP A 332 11.73 40.32 -8.28
C ASP A 332 13.02 40.93 -8.85
N PRO A 333 13.17 42.25 -8.76
CA PRO A 333 14.39 42.95 -9.17
C PRO A 333 15.65 42.55 -8.36
N SER A 334 15.49 41.87 -7.21
CA SER A 334 16.61 41.37 -6.41
C SER A 334 17.15 40.02 -6.91
N ASN A 335 16.40 39.34 -7.79
CA ASN A 335 16.83 38.09 -8.41
C ASN A 335 17.97 38.32 -9.41
N THR A 336 19.20 38.33 -8.90
CA THR A 336 20.40 38.58 -9.69
C THR A 336 20.58 37.61 -10.86
N HIS A 337 20.13 36.36 -10.72
CA HIS A 337 20.18 35.38 -11.80
C HIS A 337 19.29 35.80 -12.98
N ALA A 338 18.05 36.21 -12.72
CA ALA A 338 17.13 36.66 -13.76
C ALA A 338 17.58 37.99 -14.39
N VAL A 339 17.97 38.98 -13.58
CA VAL A 339 18.41 40.31 -14.06
C VAL A 339 19.66 40.19 -14.93
N ASN A 340 20.67 39.42 -14.49
CA ASN A 340 21.89 39.20 -15.28
C ASN A 340 21.60 38.37 -16.53
N GLY A 341 20.78 37.33 -16.42
CA GLY A 341 20.34 36.50 -17.56
C GLY A 341 19.63 37.32 -18.63
N LEU A 342 18.73 38.23 -18.23
CA LEU A 342 18.02 39.15 -19.11
C LEU A 342 18.99 40.07 -19.86
N LYS A 343 19.94 40.68 -19.14
CA LYS A 343 20.95 41.57 -19.73
C LYS A 343 21.82 40.83 -20.75
N LEU A 344 22.38 39.68 -20.37
CA LEU A 344 23.24 38.88 -21.24
C LEU A 344 22.51 38.40 -22.49
N SER A 345 21.24 38.01 -22.36
CA SER A 345 20.41 37.57 -23.49
C SER A 345 20.13 38.72 -24.47
N LYS A 346 19.82 39.94 -23.97
CA LYS A 346 19.62 41.14 -24.81
C LYS A 346 20.88 41.51 -25.57
N ASP A 347 22.03 41.52 -24.88
CA ASP A 347 23.32 41.87 -25.49
C ASP A 347 23.71 40.86 -26.59
N ALA A 348 23.50 39.55 -26.35
CA ALA A 348 23.78 38.51 -27.34
C ALA A 348 22.85 38.56 -28.55
N LEU A 349 21.56 38.82 -28.34
CA LEU A 349 20.61 39.00 -29.44
C LEU A 349 20.95 40.23 -30.30
N ALA A 350 21.37 41.34 -29.69
CA ALA A 350 21.80 42.54 -30.40
C ALA A 350 23.05 42.33 -31.26
N ARG A 351 23.94 41.39 -30.87
CA ARG A 351 25.10 40.97 -31.67
C ARG A 351 24.76 39.99 -32.80
N GLY A 352 23.50 39.56 -32.92
CA GLY A 352 23.06 38.62 -33.95
C GLY A 352 23.48 37.17 -33.69
N GLU A 353 23.79 36.81 -32.44
CA GLU A 353 24.28 35.47 -32.06
C GLU A 353 23.15 34.42 -31.90
N GLY A 354 21.90 34.83 -32.12
CA GLY A 354 20.70 34.04 -31.82
C GLY A 354 20.34 32.99 -32.86
N VAL A 355 19.73 31.90 -32.40
CA VAL A 355 19.14 30.85 -33.25
C VAL A 355 17.63 30.84 -33.04
N LYS A 356 16.86 30.69 -34.13
CA LYS A 356 15.40 30.52 -34.04
C LYS A 356 15.06 29.18 -33.38
N ALA A 357 14.01 29.19 -32.57
CA ALA A 357 13.42 27.97 -32.04
C ALA A 357 13.09 27.02 -33.19
N PRO A 358 13.50 25.74 -33.13
CA PRO A 358 12.92 24.73 -33.98
C PRO A 358 11.44 24.54 -33.60
N ASP A 359 10.57 24.30 -34.59
CA ASP A 359 9.18 23.89 -34.39
C ASP A 359 9.19 22.47 -33.79
N VAL A 360 9.38 22.37 -32.48
CA VAL A 360 9.40 21.09 -31.76
C VAL A 360 8.12 21.01 -30.95
N GLU A 361 7.26 20.05 -31.31
CA GLU A 361 6.14 19.66 -30.45
C GLU A 361 6.68 19.18 -29.10
N PRO A 362 5.99 19.49 -27.99
CA PRO A 362 6.46 19.13 -26.66
C PRO A 362 6.61 17.60 -26.58
N ALA A 363 7.85 17.12 -26.44
CA ALA A 363 8.14 15.71 -26.24
C ALA A 363 7.80 15.32 -24.80
N VAL A 364 6.50 15.30 -24.50
CA VAL A 364 5.92 14.73 -23.26
C VAL A 364 5.79 13.22 -23.38
N ALA A 365 5.89 12.69 -24.61
CA ALA A 365 5.82 11.27 -24.89
C ALA A 365 6.87 10.50 -24.06
N PRO A 366 6.50 9.34 -23.50
CA PRO A 366 7.45 8.48 -22.81
C PRO A 366 8.58 8.15 -23.78
N ARG A 367 9.80 8.57 -23.43
CA ARG A 367 10.99 8.01 -24.07
C ARG A 367 10.96 6.51 -23.72
N PRO A 368 11.06 5.58 -24.69
CA PRO A 368 11.32 4.19 -24.32
C PRO A 368 12.53 4.23 -23.40
N ALA A 369 12.43 3.59 -22.24
CA ALA A 369 13.49 3.58 -21.24
C ALA A 369 14.82 3.41 -21.99
N ALA A 370 15.77 4.33 -21.78
CA ALA A 370 17.13 4.10 -22.27
C ALA A 370 17.46 2.68 -21.86
N ALA A 371 17.73 1.81 -22.85
CA ALA A 371 17.91 0.39 -22.59
C ALA A 371 18.86 0.31 -21.41
N LYS A 372 18.35 -0.20 -20.27
CA LYS A 372 19.22 -0.57 -19.16
C LYS A 372 20.40 -1.31 -19.80
N PRO A 373 21.67 -1.12 -19.38
CA PRO A 373 22.58 -2.23 -19.54
C PRO A 373 21.86 -3.40 -18.87
N ALA A 374 21.42 -4.37 -19.67
CA ALA A 374 20.14 -5.05 -19.46
C ALA A 374 20.00 -5.64 -18.04
N ALA A 375 19.40 -4.89 -17.13
CA ALA A 375 18.75 -5.47 -15.97
C ALA A 375 17.41 -5.99 -16.51
N ALA A 376 17.44 -7.27 -16.86
CA ALA A 376 16.32 -8.04 -17.35
C ALA A 376 15.05 -7.68 -16.56
N ALA A 377 14.02 -7.29 -17.28
CA ALA A 377 12.67 -7.46 -16.80
C ALA A 377 12.53 -8.91 -16.35
N ALA A 378 12.06 -9.11 -15.12
CA ALA A 378 11.43 -10.35 -14.72
C ALA A 378 10.16 -10.50 -15.57
N SER A 379 10.33 -11.07 -16.76
CA SER A 379 9.25 -11.55 -17.61
C SER A 379 9.72 -12.89 -18.16
N GLY A 380 9.19 -13.97 -17.58
CA GLY A 380 9.35 -15.35 -18.05
C GLY A 380 10.44 -16.16 -17.34
N ASP A 381 10.20 -16.57 -16.08
CA ASP A 381 10.89 -17.73 -15.49
C ASP A 381 10.07 -19.03 -15.66
N ASP A 382 8.91 -18.98 -16.35
CA ASP A 382 7.95 -20.10 -16.39
C ASP A 382 8.19 -21.13 -17.51
N ASP A 383 9.32 -21.12 -18.21
CA ASP A 383 9.59 -22.13 -19.26
C ASP A 383 11.09 -22.46 -19.44
N LEU A 384 11.86 -22.51 -18.34
CA LEU A 384 13.23 -23.07 -18.40
C LEU A 384 13.26 -24.50 -17.83
N PRO A 385 13.93 -25.46 -18.52
CA PRO A 385 14.09 -26.83 -18.03
C PRO A 385 14.89 -26.89 -16.72
N ASP A 386 15.05 -28.08 -16.12
CA ASP A 386 15.64 -28.27 -14.79
C ASP A 386 17.03 -27.59 -14.62
N PRO A 387 17.14 -26.55 -13.76
CA PRO A 387 18.38 -25.77 -13.57
C PRO A 387 19.43 -26.51 -12.73
N THR A 388 19.15 -27.74 -12.29
CA THR A 388 20.03 -28.54 -11.44
C THR A 388 20.99 -29.46 -12.21
N ALA A 389 20.93 -29.47 -13.54
CA ALA A 389 21.80 -30.29 -14.40
C ALA A 389 23.07 -29.56 -14.90
N ASP A 390 24.12 -30.33 -15.19
CA ASP A 390 25.33 -29.82 -15.86
C ASP A 390 25.03 -29.42 -17.31
N GLY A 391 25.55 -28.27 -17.74
CA GLY A 391 25.37 -27.79 -19.11
C GLY A 391 23.91 -27.41 -19.43
N HIS A 392 23.15 -26.98 -18.43
CA HIS A 392 21.74 -26.57 -18.56
C HIS A 392 21.51 -25.52 -19.67
N LEU A 393 22.50 -24.64 -19.92
CA LEU A 393 22.49 -23.64 -21.01
C LEU A 393 23.31 -24.05 -22.24
N GLY A 394 23.69 -25.32 -22.34
CA GLY A 394 24.44 -25.90 -23.47
C GLY A 394 25.93 -25.54 -23.54
N VAL A 395 26.44 -24.74 -22.60
CA VAL A 395 27.85 -24.32 -22.51
C VAL A 395 28.31 -24.42 -21.06
N VAL A 396 29.47 -25.04 -20.83
CA VAL A 396 30.15 -25.07 -19.54
C VAL A 396 31.40 -24.18 -19.62
N ALA A 397 31.63 -23.35 -18.61
CA ALA A 397 32.76 -22.43 -18.53
C ALA A 397 33.33 -22.38 -17.10
N ALA A 398 34.64 -22.22 -16.99
CA ALA A 398 35.32 -22.13 -15.69
C ALA A 398 34.97 -20.81 -14.98
N TYR A 399 35.01 -20.82 -13.65
CA TYR A 399 34.66 -19.65 -12.82
C TYR A 399 35.46 -18.40 -13.17
N ASP A 400 36.75 -18.54 -13.49
CA ASP A 400 37.60 -17.40 -13.85
C ASP A 400 37.20 -16.77 -15.19
N ASP A 401 36.78 -17.58 -16.17
CA ASP A 401 36.33 -17.10 -17.48
C ASP A 401 34.98 -16.39 -17.39
N LEU A 402 34.12 -16.81 -16.46
CA LEU A 402 32.81 -16.20 -16.21
C LEU A 402 32.90 -14.82 -15.55
N LYS A 403 34.06 -14.45 -15.00
CA LYS A 403 34.33 -13.10 -14.47
C LYS A 403 34.92 -12.15 -15.51
N ALA A 404 35.41 -12.66 -16.64
CA ALA A 404 36.08 -11.86 -17.66
C ALA A 404 35.09 -11.10 -18.55
N VAL A 405 35.46 -9.88 -18.98
CA VAL A 405 34.72 -9.12 -20.00
C VAL A 405 35.65 -8.85 -21.19
N PRO A 406 35.31 -9.25 -22.42
CA PRO A 406 34.04 -9.88 -22.85
C PRO A 406 33.91 -11.36 -22.40
N TYR A 407 32.68 -11.80 -22.14
CA TYR A 407 32.37 -13.18 -21.74
C TYR A 407 32.60 -14.18 -22.88
N PRO A 408 32.85 -15.48 -22.55
CA PRO A 408 32.91 -16.54 -23.56
C PRO A 408 31.62 -16.62 -24.40
N ALA A 409 31.76 -16.97 -25.68
CA ALA A 409 30.62 -17.09 -26.59
C ALA A 409 29.63 -18.18 -26.10
N GLY A 410 28.34 -17.86 -26.07
CA GLY A 410 27.28 -18.77 -25.62
C GLY A 410 27.05 -18.78 -24.11
N VAL A 411 27.76 -17.94 -23.34
CA VAL A 411 27.45 -17.67 -21.93
C VAL A 411 26.32 -16.64 -21.84
N ASP A 412 25.25 -16.96 -21.12
CA ASP A 412 24.23 -16.00 -20.73
C ASP A 412 24.75 -15.15 -19.57
N PRO A 413 24.93 -13.83 -19.75
CA PRO A 413 25.42 -12.94 -18.70
C PRO A 413 24.53 -12.91 -17.44
N ARG A 414 23.24 -13.26 -17.55
CA ARG A 414 22.25 -13.24 -16.46
C ARG A 414 22.28 -14.48 -15.58
N HIS A 415 22.78 -15.59 -16.13
CA HIS A 415 22.82 -16.90 -15.49
C HIS A 415 24.23 -17.49 -15.55
N ARG A 416 25.26 -16.66 -15.33
CA ARG A 416 26.67 -17.11 -15.39
C ARG A 416 26.95 -18.27 -14.45
N GLU A 417 26.29 -18.32 -13.30
CA GLU A 417 26.40 -19.45 -12.36
C GLU A 417 25.89 -20.77 -12.94
N ALA A 418 24.94 -20.74 -13.88
CA ALA A 418 24.40 -21.95 -14.50
C ALA A 418 25.42 -22.64 -15.43
N HIS A 419 26.43 -21.91 -15.90
CA HIS A 419 27.50 -22.40 -16.77
C HIS A 419 28.65 -23.08 -16.00
N LEU A 420 28.67 -23.01 -14.67
CA LEU A 420 29.62 -23.78 -13.86
C LEU A 420 29.24 -25.26 -13.88
N THR A 421 30.24 -26.16 -13.83
CA THR A 421 29.98 -27.57 -13.50
C THR A 421 29.40 -27.70 -12.09
N LEU A 422 28.71 -28.78 -11.77
CA LEU A 422 28.20 -29.05 -10.42
C LEU A 422 29.33 -29.01 -9.38
N ALA A 423 30.50 -29.54 -9.72
CA ALA A 423 31.69 -29.54 -8.85
C ALA A 423 32.22 -28.12 -8.60
N GLU A 424 32.42 -27.33 -9.65
CA GLU A 424 32.89 -25.94 -9.52
C GLU A 424 31.84 -25.04 -8.88
N PHE A 425 30.55 -25.27 -9.15
CA PHE A 425 29.47 -24.54 -8.50
C PHE A 425 29.49 -24.76 -7.00
N HIS A 426 29.62 -26.02 -6.56
CA HIS A 426 29.72 -26.34 -5.14
C HIS A 426 30.99 -25.73 -4.52
N GLU A 427 32.12 -25.74 -5.22
CA GLU A 427 33.37 -25.14 -4.74
C GLU A 427 33.28 -23.60 -4.59
N VAL A 428 32.69 -22.92 -5.58
CA VAL A 428 32.61 -21.46 -5.65
C VAL A 428 31.49 -20.90 -4.77
N VAL A 429 30.31 -21.51 -4.82
CA VAL A 429 29.10 -21.04 -4.11
C VAL A 429 29.03 -21.63 -2.69
N GLY A 430 29.69 -22.76 -2.45
CA GLY A 430 29.71 -23.44 -1.16
C GLY A 430 28.45 -24.26 -0.86
N MET A 431 27.65 -24.59 -1.88
CA MET A 431 26.44 -25.40 -1.77
C MET A 431 26.04 -25.99 -3.13
N ASP A 432 25.12 -26.97 -3.11
CA ASP A 432 24.57 -27.57 -4.32
C ASP A 432 23.65 -26.61 -5.10
N LYS A 433 23.60 -26.74 -6.43
CA LYS A 433 22.72 -25.94 -7.31
C LYS A 433 21.24 -26.00 -6.89
N ALA A 434 20.76 -27.17 -6.49
CA ALA A 434 19.39 -27.35 -6.03
C ALA A 434 19.08 -26.50 -4.77
N ALA A 435 20.01 -26.46 -3.81
CA ALA A 435 19.87 -25.66 -2.59
C ALA A 435 20.02 -24.15 -2.88
N PHE A 436 20.81 -23.78 -3.89
CA PHE A 436 20.93 -22.40 -4.34
C PHE A 436 19.63 -21.89 -4.96
N TYR A 437 19.06 -22.61 -5.93
CA TYR A 437 17.84 -22.19 -6.62
C TYR A 437 16.57 -22.29 -5.74
N ALA A 438 16.61 -23.04 -4.65
CA ALA A 438 15.53 -23.07 -3.64
C ALA A 438 15.48 -21.80 -2.75
N GLN A 439 16.50 -20.94 -2.77
CA GLN A 439 16.52 -19.72 -1.95
C GLN A 439 15.67 -18.59 -2.57
N PRO A 440 15.18 -17.63 -1.76
CA PRO A 440 14.55 -16.42 -2.28
C PRO A 440 15.47 -15.68 -3.28
N LYS A 441 14.90 -15.14 -4.36
CA LYS A 441 15.67 -14.52 -5.47
C LYS A 441 16.65 -13.45 -5.01
N TRP A 442 16.30 -12.63 -4.01
CA TRP A 442 17.19 -11.59 -3.47
C TRP A 442 18.49 -12.18 -2.88
N LYS A 443 18.41 -13.36 -2.27
CA LYS A 443 19.55 -14.04 -1.64
C LYS A 443 20.46 -14.68 -2.70
N GLN A 444 19.86 -15.25 -3.75
CA GLN A 444 20.60 -15.72 -4.93
C GLN A 444 21.38 -14.57 -5.58
N VAL A 445 20.73 -13.42 -5.78
CA VAL A 445 21.36 -12.21 -6.35
C VAL A 445 22.51 -11.70 -5.49
N GLN A 446 22.36 -11.65 -4.17
CA GLN A 446 23.44 -11.24 -3.26
C GLN A 446 24.66 -12.17 -3.35
N GLN A 447 24.44 -13.49 -3.44
CA GLN A 447 25.52 -14.46 -3.58
C GLN A 447 26.22 -14.34 -4.94
N LYS A 448 25.47 -14.21 -6.04
CA LYS A 448 26.03 -13.95 -7.37
C LYS A 448 26.89 -12.69 -7.41
N LYS A 449 26.43 -11.60 -6.79
CA LYS A 449 27.18 -10.33 -6.69
C LYS A 449 28.50 -10.51 -5.93
N LYS A 450 28.46 -11.22 -4.80
CA LYS A 450 29.66 -11.52 -4.00
C LYS A 450 30.69 -12.32 -4.79
N LEU A 451 30.23 -13.19 -5.69
CA LEU A 451 31.06 -14.04 -6.55
C LEU A 451 31.39 -13.39 -7.91
N GLN A 452 30.97 -12.15 -8.15
CA GLN A 452 31.16 -11.44 -9.43
C GLN A 452 30.53 -12.17 -10.64
N LEU A 453 29.50 -12.99 -10.38
CA LEU A 453 28.71 -13.70 -11.37
C LEU A 453 27.37 -12.99 -11.68
N PHE A 454 27.11 -11.84 -11.05
CA PHE A 454 25.95 -10.98 -11.33
C PHE A 454 26.24 -9.95 -12.41
#